data_AF-A0A3D2M7J0-F1
#
_entry.id   AF-A0A3D2M7J0-F1
#
_cell.length_a   1.000
_cell.length_b   1.000
_cell.length_c   1.000
_cell.angle_alpha   90.00
_cell.angle_beta   90.00
_cell.angle_gamma   90.00
#
_symmetry.space_group_name_H-M   'P 1'
#
loop_
_entity.id
_entity.type
_entity.pdbx_description
1 polymer ?
#
loop_
_entity_poly.entity_id
_entity_poly.type
_entity_poly.pdbx_seq_one_letter_code
_entity_poly.pdbx_strand_id
1 'polypeptide(L)'
;MKDYNVQIRDALDADLDGILQIYNDAVQNSTAIWNDRVVDLDNRRAWLAERHEQNYPVLVAVDDEQQIAGYASFGPWRPHDGFRHTVENL
;
A
#
# COMPACT_ATOMS: atom_id res chain seq x y z
N MET A 1 -17.25 -14.09 -21.02
CA MET A 1 -16.16 -13.74 -20.08
C MET A 1 -16.68 -12.58 -19.25
N LYS A 2 -16.46 -12.55 -17.93
CA LYS A 2 -16.76 -11.33 -17.16
C LYS A 2 -15.64 -10.34 -17.49
N ASP A 3 -15.98 -9.19 -18.05
CA ASP A 3 -15.07 -8.07 -18.10
C ASP A 3 -14.93 -7.54 -16.66
N TYR A 4 -13.76 -7.73 -16.08
CA TYR A 4 -13.41 -7.14 -14.79
C TYR A 4 -12.75 -5.80 -15.09
N ASN A 5 -13.49 -4.72 -14.91
CA ASN A 5 -12.95 -3.39 -15.07
C ASN A 5 -12.35 -2.94 -13.74
N VAL A 6 -11.14 -2.42 -13.78
CA VAL A 6 -10.42 -1.96 -12.60
C VAL A 6 -9.87 -0.57 -12.91
N GLN A 7 -10.20 0.39 -12.06
CA GLN A 7 -9.67 1.74 -12.14
C GLN A 7 -8.41 1.84 -11.29
N ILE A 8 -7.30 2.27 -11.89
CA ILE A 8 -6.07 2.61 -11.18
C ILE A 8 -6.06 4.12 -10.91
N ARG A 9 -5.85 4.53 -9.66
CA ARG A 9 -5.73 5.94 -9.26
C ARG A 9 -4.87 6.11 -8.01
N ASP A 10 -4.53 7.34 -7.67
CA ASP A 10 -3.88 7.66 -6.40
C ASP A 10 -4.78 7.29 -5.22
N ALA A 11 -4.15 6.80 -4.16
CA ALA A 11 -4.80 6.48 -2.90
C ALA A 11 -5.24 7.75 -2.16
N LEU A 12 -6.43 7.68 -1.59
CA LEU A 12 -7.02 8.69 -0.72
C LEU A 12 -7.22 8.10 0.67
N ASP A 13 -7.45 8.96 1.67
CA ASP A 13 -7.76 8.53 3.03
C ASP A 13 -8.95 7.57 3.10
N ALA A 14 -9.91 7.70 2.17
CA ALA A 14 -11.08 6.82 2.06
C ALA A 14 -10.73 5.36 1.66
N ASP A 15 -9.55 5.14 1.10
CA ASP A 15 -9.10 3.80 0.66
C ASP A 15 -8.34 3.04 1.76
N LEU A 16 -8.02 3.71 2.87
CA LEU A 16 -7.15 3.18 3.91
C LEU A 16 -7.72 1.92 4.58
N ASP A 17 -9.04 1.80 4.71
CA ASP A 17 -9.66 0.58 5.26
C ASP A 17 -9.42 -0.63 4.34
N GLY A 18 -9.50 -0.46 3.02
CA GLY A 18 -9.22 -1.53 2.05
C GLY A 18 -7.72 -1.88 2.01
N ILE A 19 -6.86 -0.86 2.01
CA ILE A 19 -5.39 -1.05 2.10
C ILE A 19 -5.01 -1.78 3.39
N LEU A 20 -5.62 -1.41 4.52
CA LEU A 20 -5.39 -2.03 5.83
C LEU A 20 -5.74 -3.52 5.81
N GLN A 21 -6.90 -3.88 5.24
CA GLN A 21 -7.32 -5.27 5.13
C GLN A 21 -6.33 -6.10 4.31
N ILE A 22 -5.92 -5.59 3.14
CA ILE A 22 -4.94 -6.27 2.27
C ILE A 22 -3.58 -6.42 2.97
N TYR A 23 -3.09 -5.35 3.61
CA TYR A 23 -1.81 -5.37 4.32
C TYR A 23 -1.81 -6.39 5.47
N ASN A 24 -2.86 -6.38 6.30
CA ASN A 24 -2.96 -7.28 7.44
C ASN A 24 -3.17 -8.74 7.02
N ASP A 25 -3.90 -8.99 5.93
CA ASP A 25 -3.99 -10.34 5.34
C ASP A 25 -2.61 -10.84 4.88
N ALA A 26 -1.86 -10.00 4.16
CA ALA A 26 -0.51 -10.35 3.71
C ALA A 26 0.47 -10.61 4.87
N VAL A 27 0.34 -9.87 5.98
CA VAL A 27 1.09 -10.10 7.24
C VAL A 27 0.76 -11.45 7.87
N GLN A 28 -0.53 -11.82 7.93
CA GLN A 28 -0.97 -13.01 8.64
C GLN A 28 -0.81 -14.29 7.82
N ASN A 29 -1.03 -14.19 6.51
CA ASN A 29 -1.29 -15.34 5.65
C ASN A 29 -0.25 -15.52 4.54
N SER A 30 0.77 -14.67 4.47
CA SER A 30 1.77 -14.72 3.39
C SER A 30 3.19 -14.45 3.88
N THR A 31 4.16 -14.64 3.00
CA THR A 31 5.55 -14.21 3.20
C THR A 31 5.88 -12.91 2.45
N ALA A 32 4.88 -12.23 1.87
CA ALA A 32 5.09 -10.99 1.12
C ALA A 32 5.46 -9.82 2.06
N ILE A 33 4.98 -9.85 3.30
CA ILE A 33 5.30 -8.86 4.32
C ILE A 33 5.87 -9.60 5.51
N TRP A 34 7.18 -9.48 5.72
CA TRP A 34 7.85 -10.14 6.84
C TRP A 34 7.74 -9.30 8.12
N ASN A 35 6.51 -9.22 8.63
CA ASN A 35 6.15 -8.59 9.89
C ASN A 35 5.19 -9.52 10.62
N ASP A 36 5.35 -9.71 11.93
CA ASP A 36 4.52 -10.63 12.72
C ASP A 36 3.31 -9.93 13.36
N ARG A 37 3.12 -8.63 13.11
CA ARG A 37 2.09 -7.81 13.75
C ARG A 37 1.23 -7.07 12.74
N VAL A 38 -0.08 -7.32 12.81
CA VAL A 38 -1.08 -6.48 12.17
C VAL A 38 -1.01 -5.06 12.70
N VAL A 39 -1.40 -4.11 11.86
CA VAL A 39 -1.45 -2.68 12.17
C VAL A 39 -2.90 -2.22 12.25
N ASP A 40 -3.11 -1.01 12.76
CA ASP A 40 -4.41 -0.35 12.80
C ASP A 40 -4.53 0.73 11.71
N LEU A 41 -5.69 1.38 11.65
CA LEU A 41 -5.99 2.41 10.65
C LEU A 41 -5.12 3.66 10.84
N ASP A 42 -4.80 4.04 12.08
CA ASP A 42 -3.96 5.21 12.37
C ASP A 42 -2.53 4.99 11.86
N ASN A 43 -2.00 3.78 11.98
CA ASN A 43 -0.72 3.41 11.40
C ASN A 43 -0.72 3.55 9.87
N ARG A 44 -1.79 3.10 9.18
CA ARG A 44 -1.90 3.23 7.71
C ARG A 44 -2.07 4.67 7.27
N ARG A 45 -2.78 5.50 8.03
CA ARG A 45 -2.88 6.94 7.79
C ARG A 45 -1.52 7.62 7.90
N ALA A 46 -0.75 7.30 8.95
CA ALA A 46 0.60 7.83 9.12
C ALA A 46 1.53 7.41 7.97
N TRP A 47 1.44 6.15 7.54
CA TRP A 47 2.19 5.63 6.40
C TRP A 47 1.87 6.35 5.08
N LEU A 48 0.59 6.58 4.78
CA LEU A 48 0.18 7.30 3.56
C LEU A 48 0.68 8.76 3.58
N ALA A 49 0.55 9.43 4.73
CA ALA A 49 1.04 10.79 4.90
C ALA A 49 2.57 10.90 4.69
N GLU A 50 3.35 9.97 5.27
CA GLU A 50 4.79 9.91 5.07
C GLU A 50 5.16 9.71 3.59
N ARG A 51 4.45 8.81 2.88
CA ARG A 51 4.68 8.58 1.45
C ARG A 51 4.43 9.84 0.64
N HIS A 52 3.34 10.55 0.91
CA HIS A 52 3.05 11.83 0.26
C HIS A 52 4.09 12.91 0.55
N GLU A 53 4.53 13.05 1.81
CA GLU A 53 5.58 14.01 2.19
C GLU A 53 6.89 13.76 1.43
N GLN A 54 7.22 12.49 1.20
CA GLN A 54 8.42 12.07 0.46
C GLN A 54 8.22 12.02 -1.06
N ASN A 55 7.05 12.41 -1.58
CA ASN A 55 6.66 12.31 -3.00
C ASN A 55 6.72 10.89 -3.58
N TYR A 56 6.46 9.87 -2.74
CA TYR A 56 6.31 8.50 -3.20
C TYR A 56 4.85 8.21 -3.57
N PRO A 57 4.59 7.63 -4.76
CA PRO A 57 3.23 7.31 -5.17
C PRO A 57 2.66 6.16 -4.34
N VAL A 58 1.36 6.24 -4.10
CA VAL A 58 0.56 5.14 -3.59
C VAL A 58 -0.62 4.99 -4.53
N LEU A 59 -0.64 3.88 -5.27
CA LEU A 59 -1.68 3.60 -6.25
C LEU A 59 -2.63 2.54 -5.68
N VAL A 60 -3.92 2.69 -5.95
CA VAL A 60 -4.95 1.69 -5.66
C VAL A 60 -5.60 1.20 -6.94
N ALA A 61 -5.96 -0.07 -6.92
CA ALA A 61 -6.83 -0.71 -7.89
C ALA A 61 -8.25 -0.79 -7.29
N VAL A 62 -9.21 -0.14 -7.94
CA VAL A 62 -10.59 -0.06 -7.49
C VAL A 62 -11.48 -0.81 -8.47
N ASP A 63 -12.30 -1.73 -7.97
CA ASP A 63 -13.24 -2.48 -8.80
C ASP A 63 -14.55 -1.71 -9.06
N ASP A 64 -15.43 -2.31 -9.85
CA ASP A 64 -16.74 -1.73 -10.20
C ASP A 64 -17.67 -1.53 -8.99
N GLU A 65 -17.41 -2.21 -7.86
CA GLU A 65 -18.14 -2.08 -6.59
C GLU A 65 -17.50 -1.06 -5.64
N GLN A 66 -16.52 -0.29 -6.13
CA GLN A 66 -15.73 0.68 -5.37
C GLN A 66 -14.91 0.06 -4.23
N GLN A 67 -14.60 -1.24 -4.32
CA GLN A 67 -13.73 -1.92 -3.36
C GLN A 67 -12.28 -1.86 -3.82
N ILE A 68 -11.37 -1.83 -2.84
CA ILE A 68 -9.93 -1.87 -3.10
C ILE A 68 -9.53 -3.31 -3.39
N ALA A 69 -9.20 -3.60 -4.65
CA ALA A 69 -8.76 -4.91 -5.11
C ALA A 69 -7.24 -5.10 -4.96
N GLY A 70 -6.49 -4.02 -4.75
CA GLY A 70 -5.04 -4.04 -4.62
C GLY A 70 -4.48 -2.64 -4.41
N TYR A 71 -3.26 -2.56 -3.90
CA TYR A 71 -2.50 -1.31 -3.86
C TYR A 71 -1.04 -1.58 -4.18
N ALA A 72 -0.31 -0.54 -4.58
CA ALA A 72 1.12 -0.60 -4.80
C ALA A 72 1.77 0.70 -4.38
N SER A 73 2.92 0.60 -3.73
CA SER A 73 3.79 1.74 -3.47
C SER A 73 5.25 1.31 -3.55
N PHE A 74 6.15 2.28 -3.51
CA PHE A 74 7.56 2.03 -3.29
C PHE A 74 8.11 3.06 -2.32
N GLY A 75 9.21 2.71 -1.66
CA GLY A 75 9.88 3.59 -0.71
C GLY A 75 11.38 3.32 -0.65
N PRO A 76 12.11 4.08 0.16
CA PRO A 76 13.55 3.91 0.30
C PRO A 76 13.88 2.51 0.85
N TRP A 77 14.85 1.82 0.23
CA TRP A 77 15.20 0.45 0.61
C TRP A 77 15.78 0.35 2.04
N ARG A 78 16.69 1.26 2.43
CA ARG A 78 17.22 1.43 3.80
C ARG A 78 17.72 2.85 4.03
N PRO A 79 17.67 3.39 5.26
CA PRO A 79 18.13 4.75 5.60
C PRO A 79 19.66 4.80 5.80
N HIS A 80 20.44 4.27 4.86
CA HIS A 80 21.89 4.46 4.82
C HIS A 80 22.27 5.20 3.55
N ASP A 81 23.24 6.11 3.64
CA ASP A 81 23.65 6.98 2.52
C ASP A 81 23.99 6.21 1.24
N GLY A 82 24.52 4.99 1.37
CA GLY A 82 24.84 4.11 0.24
C GLY A 82 23.62 3.58 -0.54
N PHE A 83 22.41 3.65 0.03
CA PHE A 83 21.17 3.15 -0.56
C PHE A 83 20.20 4.28 -0.98
N ARG A 84 20.65 5.54 -0.93
CA ARG A 84 19.83 6.72 -1.27
C ARG A 84 19.26 6.75 -2.70
N HIS A 85 19.72 5.87 -3.57
CA HIS A 85 19.26 5.73 -4.97
C HIS A 85 18.52 4.41 -5.24
N THR A 86 18.19 3.63 -4.20
CA THR A 86 17.52 2.33 -4.33
C THR A 86 16.18 2.33 -3.60
N VAL A 87 15.19 1.65 -4.19
CA VAL A 87 13.82 1.56 -3.66
C VAL A 87 13.39 0.10 -3.50
N GLU A 88 12.50 -0.15 -2.54
CA GLU A 88 11.80 -1.42 -2.37
C GLU A 88 10.32 -1.22 -2.73
N ASN A 89 9.75 -2.17 -3.47
CA ASN A 89 8.33 -2.19 -3.83
C ASN A 89 7.56 -2.96 -2.75
N LEU A 90 6.43 -2.41 -2.29
CA LEU A 90 5.52 -3.03 -1.34
C LEU A 90 4.06 -2.82 -1.76
#